data_AF-A0A822EC67-F1
#
_entry.id   AF-A0A822EC67-F1
#
_cell.length_a   1.000
_cell.length_b   1.000
_cell.length_c   1.000
_cell.angle_alpha   90.00
_cell.angle_beta   90.00
_cell.angle_gamma   90.00
#
_symmetry.space_group_name_H-M   'P 1'
#
loop_
_entity.id
_entity.type
_entity.pdbx_description
1 polymer ?
#
loop_
_entity_poly.entity_id
_entity_poly.type
_entity_poly.pdbx_seq_one_letter_code
_entity_poly.pdbx_strand_id
1 'polypeptide(L)'
;MYIQSKKLLYDTIVCFGDSNSDTENAYKLTGYKWPVDPPYYNGRFSNGKIWIEKLGIQNLINYACGDATTDNNLVQGFTAINVRVPGVRQQITKYINTADL
;
A
#
# COMPACT_ATOMS: atom_id res chain seq x y z
N MET A 1 12.88 -16.49 -30.81
CA MET A 1 11.94 -17.17 -29.89
C MET A 1 11.02 -16.12 -29.30
N TYR A 2 9.80 -15.98 -29.83
CA TYR A 2 8.83 -15.01 -29.31
C TYR A 2 8.17 -15.61 -28.07
N ILE A 3 8.51 -15.11 -26.89
CA ILE A 3 7.73 -15.38 -25.69
C ILE A 3 6.47 -14.51 -25.83
N GLN A 4 5.33 -15.12 -26.12
CA GLN A 4 4.06 -14.40 -25.99
C GLN A 4 3.95 -13.94 -24.54
N SER A 5 3.99 -12.63 -24.29
CA SER A 5 3.69 -12.09 -22.97
C SER A 5 2.25 -12.47 -22.64
N LYS A 6 2.07 -13.29 -21.60
CA LYS A 6 0.74 -13.63 -21.10
C LYS A 6 0.04 -12.34 -20.69
N LYS A 7 -0.91 -11.87 -21.50
CA LYS A 7 -1.73 -10.71 -21.18
C LYS A 7 -2.51 -11.04 -19.91
N LEU A 8 -2.30 -10.27 -18.84
CA LEU A 8 -3.08 -10.44 -17.61
C LEU A 8 -4.54 -10.14 -17.94
N LEU A 9 -5.46 -10.97 -17.43
CA LEU A 9 -6.91 -10.80 -17.63
C LEU A 9 -7.44 -9.52 -16.96
N TYR A 10 -6.68 -9.01 -16.00
CA TYR A 10 -6.93 -7.76 -15.29
C TYR A 10 -5.70 -6.86 -15.46
N ASP A 11 -5.91 -5.60 -15.85
CA ASP A 11 -4.85 -4.60 -16.00
C ASP A 11 -4.70 -3.69 -14.78
N THR A 12 -5.68 -3.73 -13.88
CA THR A 12 -5.80 -2.84 -12.72
C THR A 12 -6.01 -3.64 -11.45
N ILE A 13 -5.27 -3.28 -10.39
CA ILE A 13 -5.53 -3.73 -9.01
C ILE A 13 -5.75 -2.50 -8.15
N VAL A 14 -6.83 -2.51 -7.38
CA VAL A 14 -7.04 -1.59 -6.26
C VAL A 14 -6.71 -2.34 -4.98
N CYS A 15 -5.73 -1.85 -4.22
CA CYS A 15 -5.21 -2.52 -3.03
C CYS A 15 -5.50 -1.72 -1.76
N PHE A 16 -5.96 -2.43 -0.73
CA PHE A 16 -6.17 -1.95 0.63
C PHE A 16 -5.46 -2.91 1.58
N GLY A 17 -4.95 -2.41 2.71
CA GLY A 17 -4.25 -3.24 3.68
C GLY A 17 -3.21 -2.48 4.48
N ASP A 18 -2.19 -3.21 4.90
CA ASP A 18 -1.15 -2.80 5.83
C ASP A 18 0.25 -2.80 5.17
N SER A 19 1.29 -2.94 5.99
CA SER A 19 2.70 -2.99 5.60
C SER A 19 3.03 -4.09 4.57
N ASN A 20 2.30 -5.21 4.55
CA ASN A 20 2.54 -6.29 3.59
C ASN A 20 2.14 -5.91 2.16
N SER A 21 1.36 -4.85 2.00
CA SER A 21 0.88 -4.37 0.70
C SER A 21 1.22 -2.91 0.43
N ASP A 22 1.66 -2.15 1.42
CA ASP A 22 2.04 -0.74 1.28
C ASP A 22 3.32 -0.58 0.42
N THR A 23 3.18 0.13 -0.70
CA THR A 23 4.30 0.43 -1.60
C THR A 23 5.01 1.74 -1.31
N GLU A 24 4.50 2.63 -0.42
CA GLU A 24 5.17 3.88 0.08
C GLU A 24 4.21 4.87 0.78
N ASN A 25 2.94 4.53 1.01
CA ASN A 25 1.95 5.43 1.59
C ASN A 25 2.31 5.84 3.03
N ALA A 26 2.70 4.91 3.90
CA ALA A 26 3.19 5.24 5.22
C ALA A 26 4.48 6.09 5.16
N TYR A 27 5.36 5.78 4.21
CA TYR A 27 6.59 6.53 4.01
C TYR A 27 6.32 7.98 3.65
N LYS A 28 5.42 8.23 2.70
CA LYS A 28 4.96 9.59 2.36
C LYS A 28 4.25 10.27 3.53
N LEU A 29 3.37 9.55 4.21
CA LEU A 29 2.57 10.08 5.33
C LEU A 29 3.45 10.57 6.49
N THR A 30 4.58 9.91 6.73
CA THR A 30 5.54 10.30 7.78
C THR A 30 6.55 11.36 7.33
N GLY A 31 6.39 11.92 6.12
CA GLY A 31 7.37 12.85 5.55
C GLY A 31 8.71 12.18 5.27
N TYR A 32 8.67 10.94 4.76
CA TYR A 32 9.82 10.12 4.37
C TYR A 32 10.73 9.70 5.53
N LYS A 33 10.16 9.55 6.74
CA LYS A 33 10.90 9.22 7.97
C LYS A 33 10.72 7.78 8.44
N TRP A 34 9.63 7.11 8.04
CA TRP A 34 9.32 5.75 8.47
C TRP A 34 8.54 4.99 7.39
N PRO A 35 8.92 3.76 7.02
CA PRO A 35 10.00 2.95 7.60
C PRO A 35 11.39 3.50 7.27
N VAL A 36 12.36 3.27 8.17
CA VAL A 36 13.75 3.73 7.99
C VAL A 36 14.49 2.78 7.04
N ASP A 37 15.07 3.33 5.98
CA ASP A 37 15.95 2.61 5.05
C ASP A 37 17.41 2.95 5.40
N PRO A 38 18.27 1.97 5.78
CA PRO A 38 18.02 0.52 5.96
C PRO A 38 17.42 0.14 7.33
N PRO A 39 16.84 -1.09 7.52
CA PRO A 39 16.89 -2.27 6.64
C PRO A 39 15.73 -2.39 5.65
N TYR A 40 14.79 -1.44 5.68
CA TYR A 40 13.68 -1.36 4.74
C TYR A 40 14.14 -0.82 3.39
N TYR A 41 13.35 -1.01 2.34
CA TYR A 41 13.72 -0.63 0.98
C TYR A 41 12.78 0.44 0.44
N ASN A 42 13.27 1.67 0.27
CA ASN A 42 12.55 2.75 -0.40
C ASN A 42 11.07 2.88 0.05
N GLY A 43 10.85 2.90 1.36
CA GLY A 43 9.51 3.01 1.96
C GLY A 43 8.68 1.72 2.03
N ARG A 44 9.17 0.57 1.56
CA ARG A 44 8.50 -0.74 1.72
C ARG A 44 8.88 -1.35 3.08
N PHE A 45 7.96 -2.09 3.68
CA PHE A 45 8.20 -2.89 4.89
C PHE A 45 8.90 -4.23 4.59
N SER A 46 9.85 -4.20 3.67
CA SER A 46 10.64 -5.34 3.22
C SER A 46 12.01 -4.84 2.78
N ASN A 47 12.96 -5.74 2.57
CA ASN A 47 14.29 -5.45 2.03
C ASN A 47 14.31 -5.35 0.48
N GLY A 48 13.15 -5.17 -0.14
CA GLY A 48 12.98 -5.09 -1.58
C GLY A 48 11.51 -4.89 -1.97
N LYS A 49 11.21 -5.07 -3.26
CA LYS A 49 9.83 -5.07 -3.76
C LYS A 49 8.97 -6.13 -3.08
N ILE A 50 7.73 -5.78 -2.75
CA ILE A 50 6.74 -6.67 -2.13
C ILE A 50 5.92 -7.44 -3.19
N TRP A 51 5.06 -8.37 -2.74
CA TRP A 51 4.34 -9.30 -3.62
C TRP A 51 3.55 -8.61 -4.73
N ILE A 52 2.86 -7.51 -4.40
CA ILE A 52 1.97 -6.82 -5.34
C ILE A 52 2.72 -6.16 -6.50
N GLU A 53 3.95 -5.69 -6.24
CA GLU A 53 4.83 -5.12 -7.26
C GLU A 53 5.41 -6.19 -8.21
N LYS A 54 5.39 -7.46 -7.80
CA LYS A 54 5.91 -8.60 -8.58
C LYS A 54 4.86 -9.20 -9.51
N LEU A 55 3.59 -8.78 -9.42
CA LEU A 55 2.51 -9.30 -10.27
C LEU A 55 2.60 -8.82 -11.73
N GLY A 56 3.32 -7.73 -12.00
CA GLY A 56 3.43 -7.16 -13.35
C GLY A 56 2.13 -6.50 -13.85
N ILE A 57 1.26 -6.05 -12.94
CA ILE A 57 0.02 -5.33 -13.23
C ILE A 57 0.37 -3.92 -13.71
N GLN A 58 -0.29 -3.46 -14.77
CA GLN A 58 0.00 -2.17 -15.39
C GLN A 58 -0.43 -1.00 -14.50
N ASN A 59 -1.62 -1.10 -13.89
CA ASN A 59 -2.21 -0.04 -13.09
C ASN A 59 -2.42 -0.52 -11.64
N LEU A 60 -1.52 -0.14 -10.73
CA LEU A 60 -1.67 -0.41 -9.31
C LEU A 60 -2.14 0.85 -8.58
N ILE A 61 -3.39 0.83 -8.11
CA ILE A 61 -3.96 1.88 -7.27
C ILE A 61 -3.88 1.41 -5.82
N ASN A 62 -2.87 1.86 -5.08
CA ASN A 62 -2.57 1.34 -3.75
C ASN A 62 -2.95 2.32 -2.64
N TYR A 63 -3.89 1.92 -1.78
CA TYR A 63 -4.29 2.65 -0.58
C TYR A 63 -3.77 1.99 0.71
N ALA A 64 -3.13 0.82 0.63
CA ALA A 64 -2.55 0.16 1.80
C ALA A 64 -1.54 1.08 2.50
N CYS A 65 -1.56 1.09 3.83
CA CYS A 65 -0.67 1.93 4.63
C CYS A 65 -0.09 1.10 5.77
N GLY A 66 1.23 1.15 5.96
CA GLY A 66 1.90 0.51 7.10
C GLY A 66 1.20 0.79 8.43
N ASP A 67 1.12 -0.24 9.27
CA ASP A 67 0.41 -0.25 10.58
C ASP A 67 -1.11 0.02 10.53
N ALA A 68 -1.74 -0.07 9.36
CA ALA A 68 -3.19 0.04 9.26
C ALA A 68 -3.89 -1.09 10.06
N THR A 69 -4.91 -0.72 10.81
CA THR A 69 -5.89 -1.65 11.40
C THR A 69 -7.06 -1.86 10.43
N THR A 70 -7.96 -2.79 10.73
CA THR A 70 -9.17 -3.00 9.92
C THR A 70 -10.10 -1.78 9.92
N ASP A 71 -10.27 -1.11 11.06
CA ASP A 71 -11.11 0.08 11.20
C ASP A 71 -10.63 1.00 12.34
N ASN A 72 -10.34 2.27 12.01
CA ASN A 72 -9.96 3.27 13.01
C ASN A 72 -11.09 3.65 13.99
N ASN A 73 -12.35 3.36 13.66
CA ASN A 73 -13.46 3.56 14.61
C ASN A 73 -13.42 2.58 15.79
N LEU A 74 -12.78 1.42 15.61
CA LEU A 74 -12.60 0.42 16.66
C LEU A 74 -11.21 0.56 17.30
N VAL A 75 -10.16 0.60 16.47
CA VAL A 75 -8.78 0.74 16.92
C VAL A 75 -8.01 1.62 15.95
N GLN A 76 -7.55 2.79 16.40
CA GLN A 76 -6.71 3.68 15.60
C GLN A 76 -5.33 3.06 15.38
N GLY A 77 -4.91 2.91 14.12
CA GLY A 77 -3.54 2.52 13.78
C GLY A 77 -2.56 3.68 13.96
N PHE A 78 -1.34 3.37 14.37
CA PHE A 78 -0.23 4.33 14.50
C PHE A 78 1.06 3.73 13.97
N THR A 79 1.85 4.53 13.26
CA THR A 79 3.25 4.19 12.94
C THR A 79 4.09 4.11 14.20
N ALA A 80 5.28 3.50 14.12
CA ALA A 80 6.26 3.51 15.22
C ALA A 80 6.71 4.93 15.69
N ILE A 81 6.48 5.98 14.89
CA ILE A 81 6.76 7.38 15.26
C ILE A 81 5.49 8.17 15.63
N ASN A 82 4.43 7.49 16.03
CA ASN A 82 3.18 8.05 16.54
C ASN A 82 2.37 8.93 15.55
N VAL A 83 2.52 8.69 14.24
CA VAL A 83 1.64 9.25 13.20
C VAL A 83 0.42 8.33 13.02
N ARG A 84 -0.79 8.90 13.00
CA ARG A 84 -2.04 8.16 12.76
C ARG A 84 -2.09 7.65 11.32
N VAL A 85 -2.48 6.39 11.13
CA VAL A 85 -2.62 5.78 9.80
C VAL A 85 -4.06 5.38 9.50
N PRO A 86 -4.52 5.49 8.24
CA PRO A 86 -5.87 5.11 7.86
C PRO A 86 -6.04 3.58 7.93
N GLY A 87 -7.05 3.13 8.67
CA GLY A 87 -7.47 1.73 8.66
C GLY A 87 -8.12 1.33 7.34
N VAL A 88 -8.27 0.02 7.09
CA VAL A 88 -8.81 -0.52 5.84
C VAL A 88 -10.18 0.09 5.49
N ARG A 89 -11.07 0.27 6.48
CA ARG A 89 -12.36 0.98 6.27
C ARG A 89 -12.15 2.38 5.69
N GLN A 90 -11.25 3.17 6.26
CA GLN A 90 -10.96 4.54 5.81
C GLN A 90 -10.28 4.56 4.44
N GLN A 91 -9.44 3.57 4.13
CA GLN A 91 -8.83 3.40 2.80
C GLN A 91 -9.91 3.12 1.73
N ILE A 92 -10.89 2.26 2.03
CA ILE A 92 -12.05 1.99 1.14
C ILE A 92 -12.91 3.24 0.98
N THR A 93 -13.22 3.95 2.07
CA THR A 93 -13.97 5.22 2.00
C THR A 93 -13.25 6.24 1.12
N LYS A 94 -11.92 6.34 1.26
CA LYS A 94 -11.12 7.22 0.40
C LYS A 94 -11.24 6.81 -1.06
N TYR A 95 -11.13 5.52 -1.38
CA TYR A 95 -11.30 5.03 -2.75
C TYR A 95 -12.67 5.42 -3.32
N ILE A 96 -13.77 5.13 -2.62
CA ILE A 96 -15.13 5.46 -3.06
C ILE A 96 -15.30 6.97 -3.29
N ASN A 97 -14.74 7.82 -2.42
CA ASN A 97 -14.86 9.28 -2.56
C ASN A 97 -13.97 9.86 -3.67
N THR A 98 -12.97 9.12 -4.16
CA THR A 98 -12.03 9.58 -5.20
C THR A 98 -12.24 8.91 -6.55
N ALA A 99 -12.84 7.72 -6.56
CA ALA A 99 -13.33 7.10 -7.77
C ALA A 99 -14.62 7.82 -8.14
N ASP A 100 -14.72 8.34 -9.36
CA ASP A 100 -15.96 8.91 -9.90
C ASP A 100 -17.02 7.80 -10.09
N LEU A 101 -17.55 7.27 -8.97
CA LEU A 101 -18.61 6.26 -8.87
C LEU A 101 -19.87 6.88 -8.27
#